data_AF-A0A947QWP4-F1
#
_entry.id   AF-A0A947QWP4-F1
#
_cell.length_a   1.000
_cell.length_b   1.000
_cell.length_c   1.000
_cell.angle_alpha   90.00
_cell.angle_beta   90.00
_cell.angle_gamma   90.00
#
_symmetry.space_group_name_H-M   'P 1'
#
loop_
_entity.id
_entity.type
_entity.pdbx_description
1 polymer ?
#
loop_
_entity_poly.entity_id
_entity_poly.type
_entity_poly.pdbx_seq_one_letter_code
_entity_poly.pdbx_strand_id
1 'polypeptide(L)'
;MKRLLFIFLIFSLVSPALAAIPDECLPYLESNEPQEISESLKLDSLYPNPQDGEEEWIKIKNTGPDTLDLSNYTIEDETQKPWTMSGQIQSSETSQIEGFPFQLNNGSETVTLKTIEGTFLDSISYSSSIAGQIITHESPTETEETPQTTLTTPELYPTFSEALPNPEGSDSTDEWIELFNPYDSILILDGLKLDDAEGGSTAHPLNGTLEPESFLLLWVEDSKLTLNNTTDSIRLLGAQNEVLWEIPYENPKEGESLANFGDYIDWTTSPTPGDENIVTIAEEESTESENSNGNLSENIEISEVFPNPEGPDQDGEWIELTNGSDVPVNLGNWIIDDGEGGSAPYIIPDDTVIGPGETLVIERSESSIALNNSNESVVLSDYTGEIMDQISYESTEEGMSYSLIEIEEMNSEQAGLSELGARIFSTWEWVLPTPGENNPTWKQFKGTVVDFDGLYVTLYDGISNWTLQTAEENTDELFFQPGNKVLARVSIQNDIYRIQYSELLESFVSKTSHKIPYNWILIGCFASTYFGYEMYKKYKKNSVLPSNPLPS
;
A
#
# COMPACT_ATOMS: atom_id res chain seq x y z
N MET A 1 7.10 -55.82 -35.64
CA MET A 1 6.88 -57.27 -35.46
C MET A 1 5.58 -57.48 -34.67
N LYS A 2 5.21 -58.74 -34.34
CA LYS A 2 4.19 -59.18 -33.34
C LYS A 2 3.88 -58.15 -32.23
N ARG A 3 2.67 -57.95 -31.69
CA ARG A 3 1.29 -58.51 -31.84
C ARG A 3 0.33 -57.49 -31.14
N LEU A 4 -1.01 -57.45 -31.19
CA LEU A 4 -2.14 -57.99 -32.00
C LEU A 4 -3.34 -58.27 -31.05
N LEU A 5 -4.42 -57.44 -31.11
CA LEU A 5 -5.82 -57.76 -30.72
C LEU A 5 -6.10 -58.07 -29.21
N PHE A 6 -7.33 -58.10 -28.63
CA PHE A 6 -8.75 -57.95 -29.07
C PHE A 6 -9.63 -57.61 -27.81
N ILE A 7 -10.94 -57.28 -27.77
CA ILE A 7 -12.05 -57.09 -28.75
C ILE A 7 -13.17 -56.14 -28.18
N PHE A 8 -14.23 -55.93 -28.96
CA PHE A 8 -15.59 -55.34 -28.78
C PHE A 8 -16.50 -56.00 -27.69
N LEU A 9 -17.83 -55.78 -27.50
CA LEU A 9 -18.93 -55.25 -28.37
C LEU A 9 -20.24 -54.82 -27.61
N ILE A 10 -20.74 -53.59 -27.86
CA ILE A 10 -22.17 -53.14 -27.98
C ILE A 10 -23.19 -53.15 -26.78
N PHE A 11 -24.10 -52.16 -26.83
CA PHE A 11 -25.31 -51.90 -26.02
C PHE A 11 -26.51 -52.85 -26.28
N SER A 12 -27.49 -52.93 -25.36
CA SER A 12 -28.89 -52.46 -25.58
C SER A 12 -30.00 -53.20 -24.78
N LEU A 13 -30.70 -52.45 -23.92
CA LEU A 13 -32.14 -52.56 -23.50
C LEU A 13 -32.75 -53.90 -23.01
N VAL A 14 -33.43 -53.85 -21.85
CA VAL A 14 -34.91 -54.05 -21.65
C VAL A 14 -35.25 -54.12 -20.13
N SER A 15 -36.46 -53.70 -19.74
CA SER A 15 -37.07 -53.72 -18.39
C SER A 15 -38.50 -54.33 -18.51
N PRO A 16 -39.36 -54.57 -17.48
CA PRO A 16 -39.29 -54.18 -16.04
C PRO A 16 -39.86 -55.18 -14.97
N ALA A 17 -39.73 -54.79 -13.69
CA ALA A 17 -40.68 -54.90 -12.54
C ALA A 17 -41.25 -56.27 -11.99
N LEU A 18 -41.76 -56.17 -10.74
CA LEU A 18 -42.46 -57.18 -9.89
C LEU A 18 -41.59 -58.34 -9.33
N ALA A 19 -41.83 -58.91 -8.14
CA ALA A 19 -42.84 -58.67 -7.07
C ALA A 19 -42.21 -58.88 -5.65
N ALA A 20 -43.00 -58.86 -4.57
CA ALA A 20 -42.51 -58.76 -3.18
C ALA A 20 -43.12 -59.78 -2.18
N ILE A 21 -42.54 -59.83 -0.95
CA ILE A 21 -43.10 -60.40 0.33
C ILE A 21 -43.12 -61.95 0.41
N PRO A 22 -42.93 -62.61 1.59
CA PRO A 22 -43.00 -62.10 2.98
C PRO A 22 -41.77 -62.32 3.88
N ASP A 23 -41.86 -61.79 5.11
CA ASP A 23 -41.02 -62.12 6.27
C ASP A 23 -41.06 -63.60 6.70
N GLU A 24 -39.95 -64.09 7.25
CA GLU A 24 -39.98 -65.03 8.38
C GLU A 24 -39.07 -64.50 9.50
N CYS A 25 -39.57 -64.53 10.74
CA CYS A 25 -38.94 -63.85 11.87
C CYS A 25 -37.64 -64.53 12.31
N LEU A 26 -36.52 -63.80 12.23
CA LEU A 26 -35.41 -63.99 13.16
C LEU A 26 -35.53 -62.95 14.29
N PRO A 27 -35.24 -63.30 15.55
CA PRO A 27 -35.25 -62.33 16.63
C PRO A 27 -34.16 -61.28 16.36
N TYR A 28 -34.55 -60.01 16.38
CA TYR A 28 -33.60 -58.90 16.37
C TYR A 28 -32.80 -58.98 17.67
N LEU A 29 -31.57 -59.48 17.58
CA LEU A 29 -30.59 -59.27 18.63
C LEU A 29 -30.21 -57.79 18.55
N GLU A 30 -30.65 -57.01 19.53
CA GLU A 30 -30.20 -55.63 19.70
C GLU A 30 -28.67 -55.64 19.80
N SER A 31 -28.03 -55.19 18.72
CA SER A 31 -26.61 -54.95 18.69
C SER A 31 -26.35 -53.70 19.52
N ASN A 32 -26.02 -53.90 20.80
CA ASN A 32 -25.41 -52.89 21.65
C ASN A 32 -23.97 -52.61 21.16
N GLU A 33 -23.85 -52.14 19.92
CA GLU A 33 -22.79 -51.20 19.57
C GLU A 33 -23.06 -49.95 20.42
N PRO A 34 -22.05 -49.38 21.10
CA PRO A 34 -22.24 -48.12 21.79
C PRO A 34 -22.59 -47.06 20.74
N GLN A 35 -23.74 -46.39 20.88
CA GLN A 35 -24.01 -45.21 20.06
C GLN A 35 -22.99 -44.14 20.45
N GLU A 36 -22.21 -43.66 19.48
CA GLU A 36 -21.33 -42.51 19.71
C GLU A 36 -22.20 -41.30 20.08
N ILE A 37 -21.84 -40.63 21.17
CA ILE A 37 -22.65 -39.55 21.73
C ILE A 37 -22.52 -38.35 20.79
N SER A 38 -23.63 -37.89 20.22
CA SER A 38 -23.62 -36.87 19.19
C SER A 38 -23.46 -35.47 19.79
N GLU A 39 -22.50 -34.71 19.28
CA GLU A 39 -22.29 -33.30 19.67
C GLU A 39 -23.36 -32.34 19.09
N SER A 40 -24.47 -32.88 18.55
CA SER A 40 -25.53 -32.13 17.88
C SER A 40 -26.72 -31.74 18.77
N LEU A 41 -26.62 -31.94 20.09
CA LEU A 41 -27.58 -31.39 21.05
C LEU A 41 -27.11 -30.00 21.51
N LYS A 42 -27.98 -29.00 21.39
CA LYS A 42 -27.74 -27.61 21.80
C LYS A 42 -28.80 -27.11 22.79
N LEU A 43 -28.48 -26.03 23.48
CA LEU A 43 -29.43 -25.19 24.17
C LEU A 43 -30.09 -24.23 23.15
N ASP A 44 -31.37 -23.96 23.33
CA ASP A 44 -32.18 -23.11 22.44
C ASP A 44 -32.63 -21.84 23.18
N SER A 45 -33.12 -21.99 24.42
CA SER A 45 -33.54 -20.86 25.27
C SER A 45 -33.73 -21.26 26.74
N LEU A 46 -33.63 -20.29 27.65
CA LEU A 46 -33.86 -20.46 29.09
C LEU A 46 -35.03 -19.57 29.57
N TYR A 47 -35.71 -19.97 30.65
CA TYR A 47 -36.72 -19.17 31.33
C TYR A 47 -36.46 -19.14 32.84
N PRO A 48 -35.52 -18.29 33.29
CA PRO A 48 -35.03 -18.30 34.66
C PRO A 48 -35.97 -17.62 35.66
N ASN A 49 -36.66 -16.55 35.25
CA ASN A 49 -37.48 -15.73 36.12
C ASN A 49 -38.97 -15.82 35.71
N PRO A 50 -39.70 -16.89 36.07
CA PRO A 50 -41.10 -17.10 35.69
C PRO A 50 -42.06 -16.09 36.32
N GLN A 51 -43.25 -15.92 35.73
CA GLN A 51 -44.31 -15.09 36.32
C GLN A 51 -45.10 -15.86 37.40
N ASP A 52 -45.92 -15.15 38.19
CA ASP A 52 -46.66 -15.71 39.33
C ASP A 52 -47.62 -16.85 38.90
N GLY A 53 -47.20 -18.09 39.16
CA GLY A 53 -47.92 -19.31 38.77
C GLY A 53 -47.30 -20.12 37.62
N GLU A 54 -46.14 -19.72 37.10
CA GLU A 54 -45.35 -20.47 36.12
C GLU A 54 -44.13 -21.17 36.78
N GLU A 55 -43.51 -22.10 36.06
CA GLU A 55 -42.28 -22.82 36.50
C GLU A 55 -41.09 -22.49 35.58
N GLU A 56 -39.88 -22.60 36.12
CA GLU A 56 -38.61 -22.42 35.41
C GLU A 56 -38.43 -23.53 34.34
N TRP A 57 -37.94 -23.18 33.15
CA TRP A 57 -37.69 -24.17 32.10
C TRP A 57 -36.44 -23.92 31.26
N ILE A 58 -35.92 -25.00 30.68
CA ILE A 58 -34.78 -25.02 29.76
C ILE A 58 -35.24 -25.65 28.45
N LYS A 59 -34.99 -25.01 27.30
CA LYS A 59 -35.21 -25.61 25.98
C LYS A 59 -33.89 -26.12 25.40
N ILE A 60 -33.92 -27.39 25.01
CA ILE A 60 -32.86 -28.08 24.26
C ILE A 60 -33.32 -28.35 22.83
N LYS A 61 -32.38 -28.44 21.89
CA LYS A 61 -32.65 -28.66 20.47
C LYS A 61 -31.65 -29.62 19.87
N ASN A 62 -32.16 -30.62 19.16
CA ASN A 62 -31.35 -31.54 18.40
C ASN A 62 -31.15 -30.99 16.97
N THR A 63 -29.94 -30.54 16.66
CA THR A 63 -29.59 -30.06 15.30
C THR A 63 -29.07 -31.18 14.40
N GLY A 64 -29.00 -32.42 14.90
CA GLY A 64 -28.50 -33.59 14.18
C GLY A 64 -29.56 -34.30 13.33
N PRO A 65 -29.14 -35.25 12.47
CA PRO A 65 -30.05 -36.02 11.61
C PRO A 65 -30.74 -37.21 12.31
N ASP A 66 -30.25 -37.61 13.48
CA ASP A 66 -30.68 -38.81 14.21
C ASP A 66 -31.49 -38.48 15.47
N THR A 67 -32.13 -39.50 16.08
CA THR A 67 -32.75 -39.37 17.41
C THR A 67 -31.67 -39.50 18.49
N LEU A 68 -31.67 -38.60 19.47
CA LEU A 68 -30.73 -38.62 20.58
C LEU A 68 -31.40 -39.13 21.86
N ASP A 69 -30.72 -40.01 22.59
CA ASP A 69 -31.10 -40.42 23.94
C ASP A 69 -30.50 -39.44 24.97
N LEU A 70 -31.38 -38.75 25.70
CA LEU A 70 -31.01 -37.67 26.61
C LEU A 70 -30.25 -38.18 27.85
N SER A 71 -30.27 -39.48 28.15
CA SER A 71 -29.48 -40.04 29.25
C SER A 71 -27.97 -40.06 28.99
N ASN A 72 -27.53 -39.79 27.75
CA ASN A 72 -26.13 -39.59 27.39
C ASN A 72 -25.65 -38.13 27.56
N TYR A 73 -26.44 -37.26 28.18
CA TYR A 73 -26.17 -35.83 28.29
C TYR A 73 -26.52 -35.29 29.69
N THR A 74 -25.84 -34.23 30.10
CA THR A 74 -26.02 -33.59 31.41
C THR A 74 -26.13 -32.07 31.28
N ILE A 75 -26.96 -31.47 32.14
CA ILE A 75 -27.01 -30.02 32.34
C ILE A 75 -26.45 -29.70 33.74
N GLU A 76 -25.68 -28.62 33.86
CA GLU A 76 -25.18 -28.09 35.12
C GLU A 76 -25.26 -26.56 35.21
N ASP A 77 -25.46 -26.07 36.44
CA ASP A 77 -25.21 -24.70 36.89
C ASP A 77 -23.79 -24.58 37.49
N GLU A 78 -23.31 -23.37 37.81
CA GLU A 78 -21.95 -23.17 38.37
C GLU A 78 -21.75 -23.72 39.80
N THR A 79 -22.82 -24.16 40.47
CA THR A 79 -22.86 -24.44 41.92
C THR A 79 -23.06 -25.91 42.28
N GLN A 80 -23.56 -26.74 41.36
CA GLN A 80 -24.01 -28.11 41.62
C GLN A 80 -23.23 -29.18 40.84
N LYS A 81 -23.80 -30.38 40.73
CA LYS A 81 -23.25 -31.52 39.98
C LYS A 81 -24.08 -31.74 38.73
N PRO A 82 -23.47 -32.19 37.62
CA PRO A 82 -24.19 -32.46 36.38
C PRO A 82 -25.38 -33.38 36.59
N TRP A 83 -26.55 -32.88 36.21
CA TRP A 83 -27.80 -33.61 36.22
C TRP A 83 -27.99 -34.29 34.88
N THR A 84 -27.99 -35.62 34.88
CA THR A 84 -28.28 -36.45 33.70
C THR A 84 -29.75 -36.31 33.32
N MET A 85 -30.01 -35.91 32.08
CA MET A 85 -31.36 -35.82 31.53
C MET A 85 -31.95 -37.23 31.28
N SER A 86 -33.21 -37.30 30.83
CA SER A 86 -33.83 -38.57 30.44
C SER A 86 -34.92 -38.36 29.38
N GLY A 87 -35.19 -39.41 28.59
CA GLY A 87 -36.07 -39.34 27.43
C GLY A 87 -35.29 -39.33 26.12
N GLN A 88 -35.97 -39.00 25.02
CA GLN A 88 -35.39 -38.95 23.67
C GLN A 88 -35.89 -37.71 22.94
N ILE A 89 -35.09 -37.18 22.01
CA ILE A 89 -35.42 -36.02 21.18
C ILE A 89 -35.16 -36.35 19.70
N GLN A 90 -36.16 -36.11 18.85
CA GLN A 90 -36.10 -36.40 17.41
C GLN A 90 -35.16 -35.41 16.68
N SER A 91 -34.74 -35.75 15.46
CA SER A 91 -33.98 -34.84 14.60
C SER A 91 -34.74 -33.53 14.38
N SER A 92 -34.05 -32.39 14.48
CA SER A 92 -34.59 -31.04 14.33
C SER A 92 -35.68 -30.65 15.34
N GLU A 93 -35.92 -31.45 16.39
CA GLU A 93 -36.88 -31.15 17.44
C GLU A 93 -36.28 -30.21 18.51
N THR A 94 -37.11 -29.31 19.04
CA THR A 94 -36.83 -28.51 20.24
C THR A 94 -37.78 -28.98 21.34
N SER A 95 -37.25 -29.31 22.52
CA SER A 95 -38.00 -29.82 23.67
C SER A 95 -37.79 -28.95 24.91
N GLN A 96 -38.84 -28.77 25.70
CA GLN A 96 -38.82 -28.01 26.96
C GLN A 96 -38.68 -28.97 28.15
N ILE A 97 -37.75 -28.68 29.04
CA ILE A 97 -37.44 -29.44 30.25
C ILE A 97 -37.77 -28.59 31.48
N GLU A 98 -38.50 -29.22 32.41
CA GLU A 98 -38.99 -28.67 33.68
C GLU A 98 -38.59 -29.65 34.80
N GLY A 99 -38.54 -29.18 36.06
CA GLY A 99 -38.34 -30.06 37.22
C GLY A 99 -36.93 -30.67 37.37
N PHE A 100 -35.90 -29.99 36.83
CA PHE A 100 -34.50 -30.26 37.15
C PHE A 100 -34.20 -30.01 38.65
N PRO A 101 -33.13 -30.60 39.23
CA PRO A 101 -32.92 -30.61 40.69
C PRO A 101 -32.31 -29.30 41.25
N PHE A 102 -32.12 -28.30 40.40
CA PHE A 102 -31.59 -26.98 40.71
C PHE A 102 -32.63 -25.90 40.40
N GLN A 103 -32.30 -24.64 40.68
CA GLN A 103 -33.08 -23.48 40.22
C GLN A 103 -32.16 -22.60 39.37
N LEU A 104 -32.73 -21.96 38.35
CA LEU A 104 -32.06 -20.94 37.57
C LEU A 104 -32.02 -19.63 38.38
N ASN A 105 -30.83 -19.06 38.56
CA ASN A 105 -30.70 -17.82 39.34
C ASN A 105 -31.23 -16.61 38.57
N ASN A 106 -32.15 -15.84 39.17
CA ASN A 106 -32.72 -14.62 38.56
C ASN A 106 -31.68 -13.51 38.26
N GLY A 107 -30.48 -13.59 38.86
CA GLY A 107 -29.34 -12.73 38.57
C GLY A 107 -28.48 -13.32 37.45
N SER A 108 -27.18 -13.47 37.73
CA SER A 108 -26.24 -14.15 36.85
C SER A 108 -26.31 -15.68 36.99
N GLU A 109 -26.13 -16.38 35.86
CA GLU A 109 -26.04 -17.85 35.79
C GLU A 109 -25.41 -18.29 34.46
N THR A 110 -24.73 -19.44 34.47
CA THR A 110 -24.26 -20.13 33.25
C THR A 110 -24.83 -21.54 33.20
N VAL A 111 -25.83 -21.77 32.33
CA VAL A 111 -26.36 -23.12 32.09
C VAL A 111 -25.49 -23.81 31.05
N THR A 112 -24.80 -24.87 31.44
CA THR A 112 -23.89 -25.62 30.56
C THR A 112 -24.46 -26.98 30.18
N LEU A 113 -24.39 -27.31 28.89
CA LEU A 113 -24.76 -28.62 28.33
C LEU A 113 -23.50 -29.43 27.98
N LYS A 114 -23.45 -30.68 28.46
CA LYS A 114 -22.34 -31.61 28.24
C LYS A 114 -22.82 -33.01 27.86
N THR A 115 -21.93 -33.82 27.28
CA THR A 115 -22.10 -35.28 27.23
C THR A 115 -21.95 -35.88 28.63
N ILE A 116 -22.48 -37.09 28.86
CA ILE A 116 -22.29 -37.84 30.11
C ILE A 116 -20.81 -38.23 30.37
N GLU A 117 -19.95 -38.12 29.35
CA GLU A 117 -18.50 -38.29 29.46
C GLU A 117 -17.76 -36.98 29.84
N GLY A 118 -18.46 -35.84 29.83
CA GLY A 118 -17.95 -34.53 30.24
C GLY A 118 -17.53 -33.60 29.10
N THR A 119 -17.71 -33.98 27.83
CA THR A 119 -17.44 -33.12 26.66
C THR A 119 -18.41 -31.93 26.66
N PHE A 120 -17.88 -30.72 26.55
CA PHE A 120 -18.68 -29.50 26.36
C PHE A 120 -19.38 -29.50 25.01
N LEU A 121 -20.67 -29.12 24.98
CA LEU A 121 -21.46 -29.03 23.74
C LEU A 121 -21.99 -27.61 23.49
N ASP A 122 -22.54 -26.97 24.51
CA ASP A 122 -23.19 -25.67 24.40
C ASP A 122 -23.35 -25.02 25.78
N SER A 123 -23.48 -23.70 25.84
CA SER A 123 -23.81 -22.97 27.07
C SER A 123 -24.64 -21.73 26.76
N ILE A 124 -25.58 -21.39 27.64
CA ILE A 124 -26.24 -20.08 27.64
C ILE A 124 -25.97 -19.44 29.01
N SER A 125 -25.30 -18.28 28.98
CA SER A 125 -25.09 -17.42 30.13
C SER A 125 -25.97 -16.17 30.01
N TYR A 126 -26.36 -15.62 31.16
CA TYR A 126 -27.03 -14.33 31.29
C TYR A 126 -26.61 -13.72 32.63
N SER A 127 -26.57 -12.40 32.75
CA SER A 127 -26.12 -11.72 33.96
C SER A 127 -27.23 -11.01 34.73
N SER A 128 -28.41 -10.77 34.14
CA SER A 128 -29.66 -10.73 34.90
C SER A 128 -30.84 -11.25 34.09
N SER A 129 -31.98 -11.44 34.76
CA SER A 129 -33.25 -11.75 34.09
C SER A 129 -34.45 -11.10 34.78
N ILE A 130 -35.37 -10.53 33.99
CA ILE A 130 -36.61 -9.93 34.50
C ILE A 130 -37.79 -10.92 34.42
N ALA A 131 -38.82 -10.71 35.26
CA ALA A 131 -39.94 -11.64 35.37
C ALA A 131 -40.75 -11.77 34.06
N GLY A 132 -40.69 -12.94 33.43
CA GLY A 132 -41.24 -13.23 32.10
C GLY A 132 -40.24 -13.16 30.95
N GLN A 133 -38.93 -13.02 31.22
CA GLN A 133 -37.89 -12.99 30.20
C GLN A 133 -37.48 -14.40 29.76
N ILE A 134 -37.45 -14.62 28.44
CA ILE A 134 -36.80 -15.76 27.81
C ILE A 134 -35.40 -15.30 27.38
N ILE A 135 -34.37 -16.05 27.77
CA ILE A 135 -32.98 -15.85 27.34
C ILE A 135 -32.72 -16.72 26.11
N THR A 136 -32.04 -16.17 25.10
CA THR A 136 -31.49 -16.89 23.94
C THR A 136 -30.00 -16.57 23.79
N HIS A 137 -29.29 -17.34 22.95
CA HIS A 137 -27.89 -17.10 22.57
C HIS A 137 -27.58 -15.66 22.07
N GLU A 138 -28.59 -14.90 21.61
CA GLU A 138 -28.45 -13.53 21.10
C GLU A 138 -29.16 -12.48 21.97
N SER A 139 -29.46 -12.81 23.24
CA SER A 139 -30.13 -11.89 24.18
C SER A 139 -29.13 -11.28 25.18
N PRO A 140 -28.51 -10.12 24.91
CA PRO A 140 -27.69 -9.42 25.90
C PRO A 140 -28.58 -8.94 27.05
N THR A 141 -28.25 -9.31 28.29
CA THR A 141 -28.87 -8.77 29.49
C THR A 141 -27.88 -8.81 30.64
N GLU A 142 -27.23 -7.64 30.86
CA GLU A 142 -26.44 -7.29 32.05
C GLU A 142 -27.21 -7.65 33.34
N THR A 143 -26.60 -8.00 34.48
CA THR A 143 -25.49 -7.28 35.13
C THR A 143 -24.68 -8.18 36.08
N GLU A 144 -23.35 -8.26 35.85
CA GLU A 144 -22.27 -8.64 36.79
C GLU A 144 -22.06 -10.09 37.33
N GLU A 145 -20.78 -10.36 37.65
CA GLU A 145 -20.15 -11.42 38.48
C GLU A 145 -20.51 -12.91 38.27
N THR A 146 -19.65 -13.66 37.54
CA THR A 146 -18.83 -14.83 38.01
C THR A 146 -17.63 -15.06 37.03
N PRO A 147 -16.96 -16.22 37.01
CA PRO A 147 -15.66 -16.46 37.63
C PRO A 147 -14.45 -15.93 36.83
N GLN A 148 -13.31 -15.71 37.52
CA GLN A 148 -12.03 -15.39 36.87
C GLN A 148 -11.43 -16.59 36.12
N THR A 149 -11.93 -16.85 34.91
CA THR A 149 -11.10 -17.37 33.83
C THR A 149 -9.98 -16.34 33.59
N THR A 150 -8.73 -16.70 33.87
CA THR A 150 -7.60 -15.79 33.62
C THR A 150 -7.40 -15.68 32.11
N LEU A 151 -7.92 -14.60 31.52
CA LEU A 151 -7.71 -14.26 30.13
C LEU A 151 -6.21 -14.25 29.81
N THR A 152 -5.87 -14.74 28.63
CA THR A 152 -4.51 -14.79 28.10
C THR A 152 -4.45 -13.97 26.83
N THR A 153 -3.42 -13.15 26.70
CA THR A 153 -3.20 -12.32 25.51
C THR A 153 -3.19 -13.19 24.24
N PRO A 154 -4.00 -12.87 23.22
CA PRO A 154 -4.04 -13.65 21.97
C PRO A 154 -2.73 -13.51 21.18
N GLU A 155 -2.38 -14.52 20.39
CA GLU A 155 -1.15 -14.53 19.59
C GLU A 155 -1.18 -13.52 18.41
N LEU A 156 -2.38 -13.15 17.96
CA LEU A 156 -2.65 -12.10 16.98
C LEU A 156 -3.60 -11.07 17.61
N TYR A 157 -3.41 -9.80 17.29
CA TYR A 157 -4.15 -8.68 17.85
C TYR A 157 -4.22 -7.54 16.81
N PRO A 158 -5.20 -6.61 16.89
CA PRO A 158 -5.35 -5.57 15.90
C PRO A 158 -4.25 -4.50 16.01
N THR A 159 -4.02 -3.79 14.93
CA THR A 159 -3.13 -2.61 14.86
C THR A 159 -3.91 -1.33 15.12
N PHE A 160 -3.21 -0.26 15.48
CA PHE A 160 -3.77 1.09 15.43
C PHE A 160 -4.22 1.42 13.99
N SER A 161 -5.40 2.02 13.83
CA SER A 161 -5.93 2.48 12.55
C SER A 161 -5.92 4.00 12.49
N GLU A 162 -6.75 4.65 13.31
CA GLU A 162 -6.91 6.10 13.38
C GLU A 162 -7.44 6.50 14.77
N ALA A 163 -7.29 7.75 15.18
CA ALA A 163 -7.99 8.31 16.34
C ALA A 163 -8.22 9.82 16.18
N LEU A 164 -9.24 10.34 16.85
CA LEU A 164 -9.55 11.77 16.92
C LEU A 164 -9.48 12.25 18.38
N PRO A 165 -8.31 12.74 18.85
CA PRO A 165 -8.15 13.28 20.21
C PRO A 165 -8.87 14.60 20.45
N ASN A 166 -8.91 15.48 19.43
CA ASN A 166 -9.41 16.84 19.55
C ASN A 166 -10.55 17.08 18.55
N PRO A 167 -11.78 16.58 18.80
CA PRO A 167 -12.89 16.71 17.86
C PRO A 167 -13.43 18.15 17.76
N GLU A 168 -13.96 18.54 16.59
CA GLU A 168 -14.80 19.76 16.47
C GLU A 168 -16.09 19.59 17.33
N GLY A 169 -16.08 20.07 18.57
CA GLY A 169 -17.29 20.12 19.40
C GLY A 169 -17.09 19.80 20.88
N SER A 170 -17.02 18.51 21.22
CA SER A 170 -17.04 18.03 22.60
C SER A 170 -16.15 16.78 22.79
N ASP A 171 -14.96 17.01 23.35
CA ASP A 171 -14.05 16.04 23.97
C ASP A 171 -14.82 14.90 24.66
N SER A 172 -15.84 15.25 25.46
CA SER A 172 -16.61 14.30 26.26
C SER A 172 -17.60 13.38 25.52
N THR A 173 -17.74 13.51 24.20
CA THR A 173 -18.68 12.72 23.38
C THR A 173 -18.13 12.32 22.00
N ASP A 174 -17.26 13.15 21.43
CA ASP A 174 -16.94 13.12 20.00
C ASP A 174 -15.51 12.59 19.74
N GLU A 175 -14.72 12.34 20.80
CA GLU A 175 -13.45 11.61 20.76
C GLU A 175 -13.65 10.13 20.39
N TRP A 176 -12.71 9.55 19.64
CA TRP A 176 -12.70 8.12 19.32
C TRP A 176 -11.31 7.58 18.99
N ILE A 177 -11.18 6.25 19.08
CA ILE A 177 -10.01 5.48 18.67
C ILE A 177 -10.49 4.31 17.80
N GLU A 178 -9.76 3.98 16.75
CA GLU A 178 -10.05 2.87 15.84
C GLU A 178 -8.87 1.90 15.73
N LEU A 179 -9.20 0.60 15.73
CA LEU A 179 -8.27 -0.50 15.56
C LEU A 179 -8.59 -1.31 14.29
N PHE A 180 -7.59 -1.73 13.54
CA PHE A 180 -7.75 -2.48 12.27
C PHE A 180 -7.30 -3.94 12.39
N ASN A 181 -7.97 -4.84 11.66
CA ASN A 181 -7.51 -6.21 11.46
C ASN A 181 -6.77 -6.39 10.11
N PRO A 182 -5.42 -6.43 10.11
CA PRO A 182 -4.62 -6.59 8.89
C PRO A 182 -4.51 -8.05 8.39
N TYR A 183 -5.28 -8.99 8.94
CA TYR A 183 -5.20 -10.42 8.63
C TYR A 183 -6.40 -10.92 7.82
N ASP A 184 -6.19 -11.98 7.04
CA ASP A 184 -7.23 -12.71 6.29
C ASP A 184 -8.10 -13.63 7.17
N SER A 185 -8.08 -13.41 8.50
CA SER A 185 -8.74 -14.25 9.50
C SER A 185 -9.29 -13.44 10.67
N ILE A 186 -10.34 -13.97 11.31
CA ILE A 186 -11.03 -13.32 12.44
C ILE A 186 -10.09 -13.26 13.65
N LEU A 187 -9.92 -12.05 14.21
CA LEU A 187 -9.24 -11.84 15.48
C LEU A 187 -10.19 -12.10 16.65
N ILE A 188 -9.65 -12.71 17.72
CA ILE A 188 -10.31 -12.78 19.03
C ILE A 188 -9.75 -11.64 19.89
N LEU A 189 -10.63 -10.82 20.47
CA LEU A 189 -10.24 -9.63 21.23
C LEU A 189 -10.17 -9.89 22.74
N ASP A 190 -10.83 -10.95 23.23
CA ASP A 190 -10.96 -11.29 24.64
C ASP A 190 -9.59 -11.30 25.38
N GLY A 191 -9.42 -10.36 26.31
CA GLY A 191 -8.21 -10.21 27.12
C GLY A 191 -7.31 -9.07 26.69
N LEU A 192 -7.49 -8.50 25.50
CA LEU A 192 -6.87 -7.23 25.12
C LEU A 192 -7.56 -6.05 25.84
N LYS A 193 -6.85 -4.93 25.95
CA LYS A 193 -7.41 -3.66 26.46
C LYS A 193 -6.81 -2.49 25.69
N LEU A 194 -7.58 -1.43 25.53
CA LEU A 194 -7.13 -0.15 24.97
C LEU A 194 -6.98 0.87 26.10
N ASP A 195 -5.97 1.72 26.08
CA ASP A 195 -5.53 2.53 27.24
C ASP A 195 -4.99 3.90 26.78
N ASP A 196 -5.30 4.96 27.55
CA ASP A 196 -4.90 6.35 27.37
C ASP A 196 -3.78 6.73 28.37
N ALA A 197 -2.56 6.38 27.99
CA ALA A 197 -1.31 6.47 28.76
C ALA A 197 -1.29 5.82 30.16
N GLU A 198 -0.09 5.69 30.76
CA GLU A 198 0.06 5.06 32.08
C GLU A 198 -0.50 5.94 33.22
N GLY A 199 -1.77 5.74 33.53
CA GLY A 199 -2.47 6.41 34.61
C GLY A 199 -3.35 7.59 34.18
N GLY A 200 -3.77 7.63 32.91
CA GLY A 200 -4.91 8.43 32.44
C GLY A 200 -6.24 7.85 32.95
N SER A 201 -7.06 7.31 32.06
CA SER A 201 -8.33 6.69 32.43
C SER A 201 -8.14 5.23 32.88
N THR A 202 -9.16 4.39 32.69
CA THR A 202 -9.10 2.97 33.04
C THR A 202 -9.17 2.13 31.78
N ALA A 203 -8.06 1.51 31.40
CA ALA A 203 -7.92 0.61 30.27
C ALA A 203 -9.20 -0.16 29.91
N HIS A 204 -9.80 0.20 28.78
CA HIS A 204 -11.04 -0.34 28.26
C HIS A 204 -10.85 -1.77 27.76
N PRO A 205 -11.53 -2.79 28.34
CA PRO A 205 -11.37 -4.16 27.92
C PRO A 205 -12.03 -4.42 26.56
N LEU A 206 -11.25 -4.93 25.60
CA LEU A 206 -11.78 -5.41 24.33
C LEU A 206 -12.34 -6.83 24.52
N ASN A 207 -13.44 -7.13 23.85
CA ASN A 207 -14.14 -8.41 23.94
C ASN A 207 -14.74 -8.79 22.58
N GLY A 208 -15.01 -10.07 22.36
CA GLY A 208 -15.59 -10.58 21.12
C GLY A 208 -14.57 -10.72 19.99
N THR A 209 -14.97 -10.36 18.77
CA THR A 209 -14.23 -10.69 17.55
C THR A 209 -14.21 -9.56 16.53
N LEU A 210 -13.11 -9.42 15.79
CA LEU A 210 -12.99 -8.51 14.65
C LEU A 210 -12.78 -9.31 13.35
N GLU A 211 -13.62 -9.07 12.35
CA GLU A 211 -13.60 -9.79 11.06
C GLU A 211 -12.34 -9.43 10.23
N PRO A 212 -11.94 -10.24 9.23
CA PRO A 212 -10.83 -9.92 8.33
C PRO A 212 -10.99 -8.56 7.67
N GLU A 213 -9.88 -7.84 7.46
CA GLU A 213 -9.85 -6.58 6.70
C GLU A 213 -10.90 -5.55 7.19
N SER A 214 -11.14 -5.47 8.51
CA SER A 214 -12.20 -4.64 9.11
C SER A 214 -11.76 -3.86 10.35
N PHE A 215 -12.56 -2.83 10.68
CA PHE A 215 -12.26 -1.81 11.68
C PHE A 215 -13.13 -1.95 12.95
N LEU A 216 -12.54 -1.68 14.11
CA LEU A 216 -13.20 -1.55 15.40
C LEU A 216 -13.09 -0.11 15.89
N LEU A 217 -14.17 0.66 15.72
CA LEU A 217 -14.30 2.05 16.15
C LEU A 217 -14.85 2.12 17.60
N LEU A 218 -14.18 2.88 18.46
CA LEU A 218 -14.48 3.01 19.90
C LEU A 218 -14.55 4.49 20.29
N TRP A 219 -15.76 5.02 20.43
CA TRP A 219 -16.04 6.39 20.90
C TRP A 219 -15.84 6.51 22.41
N VAL A 220 -15.53 7.71 22.91
CA VAL A 220 -15.47 8.03 24.36
C VAL A 220 -16.79 7.73 25.11
N GLU A 221 -17.92 7.79 24.41
CA GLU A 221 -19.23 7.36 24.95
C GLU A 221 -19.29 5.85 25.27
N ASP A 222 -18.46 5.03 24.66
CA ASP A 222 -18.37 3.57 24.91
C ASP A 222 -17.08 3.20 25.67
N SER A 223 -15.94 3.76 25.26
CA SER A 223 -14.60 3.39 25.74
C SER A 223 -14.32 3.85 27.17
N LYS A 224 -14.72 5.08 27.50
CA LYS A 224 -14.31 5.84 28.71
C LYS A 224 -12.81 6.12 28.82
N LEU A 225 -12.09 6.06 27.70
CA LEU A 225 -10.76 6.64 27.53
C LEU A 225 -10.95 8.11 27.13
N THR A 226 -10.15 9.02 27.66
CA THR A 226 -10.27 10.47 27.40
C THR A 226 -8.93 11.03 26.94
N LEU A 227 -8.85 11.36 25.67
CA LEU A 227 -7.65 11.68 24.92
C LEU A 227 -7.17 13.11 25.26
N ASN A 228 -6.00 13.25 25.87
CA ASN A 228 -5.54 14.54 26.36
C ASN A 228 -5.07 15.46 25.22
N ASN A 229 -5.78 16.59 25.06
CA ASN A 229 -5.54 17.66 24.08
C ASN A 229 -4.20 18.45 24.22
N THR A 230 -3.15 17.82 24.77
CA THR A 230 -1.78 18.36 24.83
C THR A 230 -0.69 17.30 24.65
N THR A 231 -0.81 16.15 25.32
CA THR A 231 0.20 15.07 25.30
C THR A 231 -0.45 13.81 25.86
N ASP A 232 -0.38 12.69 25.13
CA ASP A 232 -0.93 11.41 25.58
C ASP A 232 -0.29 10.23 24.81
N SER A 233 -0.77 9.00 25.07
CA SER A 233 -0.50 7.86 24.18
C SER A 233 -1.65 6.84 24.13
N ILE A 234 -1.95 6.36 22.92
CA ILE A 234 -2.95 5.30 22.68
C ILE A 234 -2.24 3.95 22.70
N ARG A 235 -2.66 3.04 23.58
CA ARG A 235 -1.90 1.80 23.85
C ARG A 235 -2.78 0.57 23.86
N LEU A 236 -2.34 -0.50 23.19
CA LEU A 236 -2.95 -1.81 23.30
C LEU A 236 -2.19 -2.64 24.35
N LEU A 237 -2.92 -3.08 25.36
CA LEU A 237 -2.43 -3.91 26.45
C LEU A 237 -2.91 -5.35 26.31
N GLY A 238 -2.06 -6.30 26.69
CA GLY A 238 -2.43 -7.69 26.88
C GLY A 238 -3.15 -7.96 28.21
N ALA A 239 -3.53 -9.21 28.40
CA ALA A 239 -4.34 -9.66 29.54
C ALA A 239 -3.60 -9.62 30.88
N GLN A 240 -2.28 -9.39 30.87
CA GLN A 240 -1.45 -9.18 32.06
C GLN A 240 -1.02 -7.71 32.23
N ASN A 241 -1.63 -6.78 31.46
CA ASN A 241 -1.29 -5.36 31.33
C ASN A 241 0.13 -5.12 30.75
N GLU A 242 0.64 -6.06 29.96
CA GLU A 242 1.83 -5.84 29.14
C GLU A 242 1.48 -4.97 27.91
N VAL A 243 2.30 -3.96 27.60
CA VAL A 243 2.10 -3.13 26.40
C VAL A 243 2.50 -3.95 25.16
N LEU A 244 1.59 -4.05 24.19
CA LEU A 244 1.80 -4.71 22.90
C LEU A 244 2.26 -3.71 21.84
N TRP A 245 1.59 -2.55 21.81
CA TRP A 245 2.02 -1.35 21.08
C TRP A 245 1.51 -0.09 21.77
N GLU A 246 2.17 1.04 21.50
CA GLU A 246 1.89 2.35 22.08
C GLU A 246 2.19 3.44 21.03
N ILE A 247 1.20 4.29 20.75
CA ILE A 247 1.26 5.41 19.81
C ILE A 247 1.18 6.72 20.62
N PRO A 248 2.30 7.39 20.90
CA PRO A 248 2.31 8.69 21.57
C PRO A 248 1.91 9.81 20.61
N TYR A 249 1.28 10.86 21.14
CA TYR A 249 0.98 12.07 20.37
C TYR A 249 1.05 13.34 21.23
N GLU A 250 1.30 14.48 20.59
CA GLU A 250 1.41 15.79 21.22
C GLU A 250 0.65 16.86 20.42
N ASN A 251 0.04 17.80 21.13
CA ASN A 251 -0.65 19.00 20.63
C ASN A 251 -1.63 18.74 19.45
N PRO A 252 -2.63 17.83 19.59
CA PRO A 252 -3.64 17.60 18.56
C PRO A 252 -4.42 18.89 18.25
N LYS A 253 -4.64 19.18 16.97
CA LYS A 253 -5.44 20.32 16.50
C LYS A 253 -6.92 19.95 16.42
N GLU A 254 -7.80 20.94 16.63
CA GLU A 254 -9.26 20.73 16.60
C GLU A 254 -9.71 20.28 15.21
N GLY A 255 -10.35 19.12 15.12
CA GLY A 255 -10.80 18.47 13.90
C GLY A 255 -9.80 17.49 13.25
N GLU A 256 -8.54 17.43 13.71
CA GLU A 256 -7.51 16.57 13.10
C GLU A 256 -7.40 15.20 13.79
N SER A 257 -7.34 14.14 12.98
CA SER A 257 -7.14 12.77 13.42
C SER A 257 -5.72 12.27 13.16
N LEU A 258 -5.21 11.43 14.06
CA LEU A 258 -3.94 10.75 13.91
C LEU A 258 -4.18 9.41 13.20
N ALA A 259 -3.69 9.26 11.97
CA ALA A 259 -4.02 8.14 11.09
C ALA A 259 -2.78 7.31 10.70
N ASN A 260 -2.98 6.00 10.53
CA ASN A 260 -1.95 5.05 10.11
C ASN A 260 -2.02 4.79 8.60
N PHE A 261 -0.96 5.15 7.88
CA PHE A 261 -0.83 4.97 6.44
C PHE A 261 0.02 3.76 6.06
N GLY A 262 0.27 2.84 7.01
CA GLY A 262 0.97 1.57 6.81
C GLY A 262 2.48 1.69 6.98
N ASP A 263 3.11 2.59 6.23
CA ASP A 263 4.56 2.87 6.35
C ASP A 263 4.87 3.91 7.45
N TYR A 264 3.91 4.77 7.80
CA TYR A 264 4.02 5.82 8.81
C TYR A 264 2.66 6.15 9.45
N ILE A 265 2.70 6.89 10.56
CA ILE A 265 1.52 7.44 11.26
C ILE A 265 1.70 8.97 11.30
N ASP A 266 0.68 9.72 10.90
CA ASP A 266 0.71 11.20 10.85
C ASP A 266 -0.71 11.79 10.99
N TRP A 267 -0.82 13.10 11.12
CA TRP A 267 -2.10 13.81 11.20
C TRP A 267 -2.79 13.93 9.83
N THR A 268 -4.11 13.87 9.83
CA THR A 268 -4.96 14.12 8.67
C THR A 268 -6.18 14.97 9.05
N THR A 269 -6.65 15.77 8.09
CA THR A 269 -7.78 16.69 8.28
C THR A 269 -9.08 16.19 7.65
N SER A 270 -9.11 14.89 7.31
CA SER A 270 -10.32 14.17 6.92
C SER A 270 -10.39 12.84 7.66
N PRO A 271 -10.88 12.85 8.91
CA PRO A 271 -11.05 11.63 9.70
C PRO A 271 -11.97 10.62 9.00
N THR A 272 -11.62 9.34 9.08
CA THR A 272 -12.20 8.24 8.30
C THR A 272 -12.82 7.11 9.16
N PRO A 273 -13.61 7.42 10.22
CA PRO A 273 -14.10 6.41 11.17
C PRO A 273 -14.97 5.33 10.49
N GLY A 274 -14.43 4.11 10.40
CA GLY A 274 -15.05 2.92 9.81
C GLY A 274 -14.71 2.65 8.33
N ASP A 275 -13.87 3.46 7.68
CA ASP A 275 -13.46 3.38 6.27
C ASP A 275 -11.91 3.38 6.13
N GLU A 276 -11.36 3.22 4.91
CA GLU A 276 -9.90 3.26 4.69
C GLU A 276 -9.31 4.67 4.89
N ASN A 277 -8.25 4.79 5.69
CA ASN A 277 -7.53 6.04 5.98
C ASN A 277 -7.10 6.81 4.72
N ILE A 278 -7.40 8.12 4.68
CA ILE A 278 -7.01 9.02 3.58
C ILE A 278 -6.05 10.14 4.02
N VAL A 279 -4.91 10.25 3.32
CA VAL A 279 -3.99 11.37 3.49
C VAL A 279 -4.65 12.65 2.96
N THR A 280 -5.12 13.50 3.86
CA THR A 280 -5.70 14.80 3.53
C THR A 280 -5.03 15.88 4.38
N ILE A 281 -3.87 16.32 3.91
CA ILE A 281 -3.12 17.45 4.47
C ILE A 281 -3.98 18.71 4.28
N ALA A 282 -4.29 19.44 5.35
CA ALA A 282 -4.86 20.78 5.21
C ALA A 282 -3.77 21.77 4.81
N GLU A 283 -4.15 22.77 4.03
CA GLU A 283 -3.35 23.99 3.90
C GLU A 283 -3.36 24.69 5.27
N GLU A 284 -2.27 24.57 6.04
CA GLU A 284 -2.19 25.17 7.37
C GLU A 284 -2.22 26.71 7.31
N GLU A 285 -3.32 27.34 7.73
CA GLU A 285 -3.28 28.76 8.15
C GLU A 285 -2.53 28.86 9.50
N SER A 286 -1.20 28.82 9.45
CA SER A 286 -0.34 28.97 10.63
C SER A 286 -0.48 30.37 11.24
N THR A 287 -0.87 30.45 12.52
CA THR A 287 -1.02 31.74 13.23
C THR A 287 -0.40 31.73 14.63
N GLU A 288 0.85 32.19 14.69
CA GLU A 288 1.57 32.77 15.86
C GLU A 288 1.72 31.88 17.13
N SER A 289 2.91 31.72 17.73
CA SER A 289 4.26 32.22 17.38
C SER A 289 5.33 31.65 18.34
N GLU A 290 6.50 31.24 17.82
CA GLU A 290 7.88 31.67 18.19
C GLU A 290 8.82 31.03 17.15
N ASN A 291 9.79 31.77 16.59
CA ASN A 291 10.62 31.37 15.43
C ASN A 291 10.92 29.86 15.35
N SER A 292 10.26 29.17 14.43
CA SER A 292 10.53 27.80 14.04
C SER A 292 11.83 27.77 13.23
N ASN A 293 12.95 27.71 13.95
CA ASN A 293 14.19 27.17 13.41
C ASN A 293 13.89 25.79 12.80
N GLY A 294 14.26 25.62 11.53
CA GLY A 294 13.97 24.42 10.77
C GLY A 294 14.62 23.14 11.32
N ASN A 295 14.41 22.02 10.64
CA ASN A 295 15.12 20.79 10.96
C ASN A 295 16.62 20.96 10.64
N LEU A 296 17.48 20.24 11.36
CA LEU A 296 18.88 20.04 10.95
C LEU A 296 18.95 18.79 10.07
N SER A 297 19.48 18.94 8.85
CA SER A 297 19.61 17.83 7.89
C SER A 297 20.89 17.98 7.06
N GLU A 298 21.74 16.95 7.06
CA GLU A 298 22.93 16.87 6.19
C GLU A 298 22.57 16.53 4.72
N ASN A 299 21.28 16.37 4.39
CA ASN A 299 20.80 15.91 3.07
C ASN A 299 20.12 17.02 2.24
N ILE A 300 20.28 18.29 2.62
CA ILE A 300 19.84 19.44 1.80
C ILE A 300 21.07 19.98 1.07
N GLU A 301 21.07 19.85 -0.25
CA GLU A 301 22.16 20.33 -1.12
C GLU A 301 21.64 21.38 -2.10
N ILE A 302 22.53 22.26 -2.57
CA ILE A 302 22.22 23.14 -3.69
C ILE A 302 22.21 22.27 -4.94
N SER A 303 21.09 22.23 -5.67
CA SER A 303 20.92 21.35 -6.83
C SER A 303 21.24 22.06 -8.14
N GLU A 304 20.82 23.30 -8.28
CA GLU A 304 20.93 24.08 -9.52
C GLU A 304 20.96 25.58 -9.24
N VAL A 305 21.71 26.33 -10.04
CA VAL A 305 21.70 27.80 -10.02
C VAL A 305 21.61 28.35 -11.43
N PHE A 306 20.80 29.40 -11.64
CA PHE A 306 20.61 30.02 -12.95
C PHE A 306 21.07 31.49 -12.97
N PRO A 307 22.38 31.76 -13.15
CA PRO A 307 22.97 33.08 -12.98
C PRO A 307 22.99 33.97 -14.24
N ASN A 308 22.48 33.49 -15.39
CA ASN A 308 22.60 34.21 -16.66
C ASN A 308 21.36 34.02 -17.58
N PRO A 309 20.18 34.52 -17.17
CA PRO A 309 18.95 34.40 -17.96
C PRO A 309 19.01 35.18 -19.30
N GLU A 310 18.29 34.71 -20.32
CA GLU A 310 18.08 35.49 -21.56
C GLU A 310 17.29 36.78 -21.26
N GLY A 311 17.97 37.91 -21.08
CA GLY A 311 17.31 39.20 -20.87
C GLY A 311 17.93 39.99 -19.71
N PRO A 312 17.10 40.58 -18.82
CA PRO A 312 17.58 41.23 -17.61
C PRO A 312 17.77 40.21 -16.47
N ASP A 313 19.01 40.11 -15.99
CA ASP A 313 19.48 39.39 -14.80
C ASP A 313 18.49 39.41 -13.60
N GLN A 314 17.86 40.57 -13.37
CA GLN A 314 16.93 40.83 -12.25
C GLN A 314 15.58 40.14 -12.38
N ASP A 315 15.19 39.75 -13.60
CA ASP A 315 13.86 39.21 -13.93
C ASP A 315 13.87 37.69 -14.10
N GLY A 316 14.99 36.99 -13.80
CA GLY A 316 15.12 35.55 -14.05
C GLY A 316 16.26 34.77 -13.38
N GLU A 317 17.10 35.38 -12.54
CA GLU A 317 18.06 34.62 -11.71
C GLU A 317 17.33 33.83 -10.60
N TRP A 318 17.82 32.62 -10.28
CA TRP A 318 17.34 31.79 -9.17
C TRP A 318 18.37 30.77 -8.68
N ILE A 319 18.10 30.21 -7.49
CA ILE A 319 18.87 29.16 -6.80
C ILE A 319 17.87 28.06 -6.43
N GLU A 320 18.23 26.79 -6.63
CA GLU A 320 17.41 25.64 -6.22
C GLU A 320 18.13 24.79 -5.16
N LEU A 321 17.35 24.30 -4.20
CA LEU A 321 17.76 23.31 -3.21
C LEU A 321 16.97 22.01 -3.41
N THR A 322 17.59 20.85 -3.18
CA THR A 322 16.92 19.54 -3.19
C THR A 322 17.01 18.87 -1.82
N ASN A 323 15.92 18.20 -1.41
CA ASN A 323 15.92 17.33 -0.23
C ASN A 323 16.26 15.87 -0.62
N GLY A 324 17.50 15.46 -0.43
CA GLY A 324 17.99 14.11 -0.70
C GLY A 324 17.64 13.05 0.36
N SER A 325 16.77 13.37 1.34
CA SER A 325 16.35 12.42 2.39
C SER A 325 14.97 11.79 2.13
N ASP A 326 14.64 10.79 2.94
CA ASP A 326 13.37 10.04 2.94
C ASP A 326 12.28 10.68 3.82
N VAL A 327 12.51 11.88 4.37
CA VAL A 327 11.59 12.61 5.25
C VAL A 327 11.46 14.09 4.81
N PRO A 328 10.32 14.77 5.07
CA PRO A 328 10.19 16.20 4.84
C PRO A 328 11.12 17.00 5.77
N VAL A 329 11.63 18.13 5.29
CA VAL A 329 12.57 18.99 6.02
C VAL A 329 12.09 20.45 5.97
N ASN A 330 11.81 21.03 7.14
CA ASN A 330 11.56 22.45 7.34
C ASN A 330 12.89 23.22 7.28
N LEU A 331 12.99 24.25 6.43
CA LEU A 331 14.14 25.12 6.24
C LEU A 331 13.97 26.50 6.90
N GLY A 332 13.00 26.69 7.78
CA GLY A 332 12.78 27.95 8.50
C GLY A 332 14.05 28.48 9.15
N ASN A 333 14.34 29.77 8.93
CA ASN A 333 15.56 30.45 9.38
C ASN A 333 16.90 29.93 8.81
N TRP A 334 16.92 28.95 7.89
CA TRP A 334 18.13 28.61 7.12
C TRP A 334 18.56 29.80 6.23
N ILE A 335 19.82 29.81 5.79
CA ILE A 335 20.44 30.98 5.15
C ILE A 335 21.08 30.60 3.81
N ILE A 336 20.79 31.40 2.77
CA ILE A 336 21.50 31.37 1.48
C ILE A 336 22.29 32.68 1.32
N ASP A 337 23.53 32.60 0.86
CA ASP A 337 24.42 33.76 0.67
C ASP A 337 25.24 33.63 -0.62
N ASP A 338 25.51 34.75 -1.31
CA ASP A 338 26.41 34.87 -2.48
C ASP A 338 27.84 35.29 -2.06
N GLY A 339 28.25 34.84 -0.87
CA GLY A 339 29.64 34.92 -0.38
C GLY A 339 30.09 36.28 0.16
N GLU A 340 31.32 36.32 0.69
CA GLU A 340 31.83 37.46 1.47
C GLU A 340 31.95 38.76 0.64
N GLY A 341 30.89 39.57 0.67
CA GLY A 341 30.82 40.89 0.04
C GLY A 341 29.90 40.98 -1.18
N GLY A 342 29.05 39.98 -1.42
CA GLY A 342 27.97 40.01 -2.40
C GLY A 342 26.77 40.86 -1.95
N SER A 343 25.60 40.22 -1.91
CA SER A 343 24.29 40.77 -1.58
C SER A 343 24.08 40.87 -0.05
N ALA A 344 22.83 40.82 0.40
CA ALA A 344 22.50 40.49 1.79
C ALA A 344 22.07 39.01 1.82
N PRO A 345 22.50 38.22 2.82
CA PRO A 345 22.07 36.83 2.94
C PRO A 345 20.54 36.74 3.00
N TYR A 346 19.98 35.83 2.23
CA TYR A 346 18.57 35.48 2.28
C TYR A 346 18.33 34.54 3.46
N ILE A 347 17.34 34.86 4.29
CA ILE A 347 16.86 33.96 5.34
C ILE A 347 15.59 33.32 4.80
N ILE A 348 15.60 31.99 4.68
CA ILE A 348 14.45 31.21 4.21
C ILE A 348 13.30 31.39 5.22
N PRO A 349 12.07 31.72 4.77
CA PRO A 349 10.94 31.96 5.66
C PRO A 349 10.66 30.80 6.60
N ASP A 350 10.28 31.13 7.84
CA ASP A 350 9.70 30.20 8.82
C ASP A 350 8.64 29.29 8.14
N ASP A 351 8.65 28.02 8.50
CA ASP A 351 7.72 26.98 8.01
C ASP A 351 7.81 26.65 6.50
N THR A 352 8.90 27.04 5.81
CA THR A 352 9.21 26.55 4.45
C THR A 352 9.63 25.07 4.49
N VAL A 353 8.81 24.15 4.00
CA VAL A 353 9.10 22.69 3.98
C VAL A 353 9.39 22.19 2.58
N ILE A 354 10.38 21.29 2.43
CA ILE A 354 10.63 20.49 1.21
C ILE A 354 10.35 19.01 1.52
N GLY A 355 9.49 18.35 0.73
CA GLY A 355 9.22 16.92 0.88
C GLY A 355 10.36 16.00 0.42
N PRO A 356 10.26 14.67 0.65
CA PRO A 356 11.30 13.71 0.27
C PRO A 356 11.54 13.70 -1.24
N GLY A 357 12.77 14.01 -1.68
CA GLY A 357 13.13 14.06 -3.10
C GLY A 357 12.55 15.25 -3.88
N GLU A 358 11.92 16.22 -3.21
CA GLU A 358 11.41 17.44 -3.84
C GLU A 358 12.49 18.54 -3.92
N THR A 359 12.23 19.57 -4.74
CA THR A 359 13.12 20.73 -4.91
C THR A 359 12.40 22.04 -4.58
N LEU A 360 13.17 23.06 -4.18
CA LEU A 360 12.70 24.40 -3.85
C LEU A 360 13.47 25.43 -4.67
N VAL A 361 12.80 26.06 -5.63
CA VAL A 361 13.35 27.15 -6.45
C VAL A 361 13.10 28.49 -5.76
N ILE A 362 14.17 29.20 -5.44
CA ILE A 362 14.17 30.51 -4.80
C ILE A 362 14.58 31.56 -5.84
N GLU A 363 13.61 32.37 -6.27
CA GLU A 363 13.87 33.43 -7.25
C GLU A 363 14.68 34.60 -6.64
N ARG A 364 15.40 35.32 -7.48
CA ARG A 364 15.96 36.64 -7.16
C ARG A 364 14.89 37.68 -6.82
N SER A 365 13.69 37.54 -7.37
CA SER A 365 12.55 38.41 -7.09
C SER A 365 12.14 38.38 -5.60
N GLU A 366 12.40 37.24 -4.94
CA GLU A 366 12.15 36.95 -3.54
C GLU A 366 13.41 37.18 -2.69
N SER A 367 14.49 36.45 -2.99
CA SER A 367 15.73 36.44 -2.19
C SER A 367 16.53 37.74 -2.25
N SER A 368 16.40 38.52 -3.33
CA SER A 368 17.27 39.66 -3.67
C SER A 368 18.76 39.33 -3.85
N ILE A 369 19.15 38.05 -3.84
CA ILE A 369 20.52 37.59 -4.16
C ILE A 369 20.84 37.91 -5.63
N ALA A 370 22.10 38.23 -5.93
CA ALA A 370 22.52 38.76 -7.23
C ALA A 370 23.72 37.99 -7.78
N LEU A 371 23.44 36.87 -8.45
CA LEU A 371 24.45 35.91 -8.88
C LEU A 371 25.40 36.51 -9.92
N ASN A 372 26.68 36.65 -9.58
CA ASN A 372 27.65 37.26 -10.49
C ASN A 372 27.94 36.34 -11.68
N ASN A 373 27.93 36.93 -12.87
CA ASN A 373 28.22 36.26 -14.14
C ASN A 373 29.68 35.74 -14.31
N SER A 374 30.52 35.82 -13.26
CA SER A 374 31.84 35.19 -13.19
C SER A 374 32.40 35.21 -11.76
N ASN A 375 33.12 34.15 -11.37
CA ASN A 375 33.84 34.03 -10.08
C ASN A 375 32.90 34.14 -8.87
N GLU A 376 31.80 33.40 -8.90
CA GLU A 376 30.76 33.42 -7.85
C GLU A 376 30.81 32.18 -6.95
N SER A 377 30.28 32.29 -5.73
CA SER A 377 29.99 31.16 -4.84
C SER A 377 28.65 31.33 -4.13
N VAL A 378 27.80 30.30 -4.17
CA VAL A 378 26.57 30.24 -3.37
C VAL A 378 26.81 29.32 -2.17
N VAL A 379 26.38 29.76 -0.99
CA VAL A 379 26.54 29.07 0.29
C VAL A 379 25.16 28.78 0.86
N LEU A 380 24.92 27.54 1.28
CA LEU A 380 23.77 27.13 2.09
C LEU A 380 24.24 26.90 3.53
N SER A 381 23.58 27.54 4.49
CA SER A 381 23.80 27.32 5.93
C SER A 381 22.50 26.99 6.65
N ASP A 382 22.60 26.22 7.72
CA ASP A 382 21.48 25.97 8.62
C ASP A 382 21.08 27.23 9.42
N TYR A 383 20.02 27.13 10.22
CA TYR A 383 19.58 28.21 11.12
C TYR A 383 20.58 28.51 12.26
N THR A 384 21.61 27.69 12.49
CA THR A 384 22.67 27.93 13.48
C THR A 384 23.87 28.68 12.90
N GLY A 385 24.00 28.71 11.57
CA GLY A 385 25.14 29.25 10.82
C GLY A 385 26.26 28.23 10.57
N GLU A 386 25.97 26.93 10.64
CA GLU A 386 26.84 25.88 10.10
C GLU A 386 26.59 25.74 8.59
N ILE A 387 27.66 25.71 7.80
CA ILE A 387 27.59 25.61 6.34
C ILE A 387 27.29 24.16 5.97
N MET A 388 26.15 23.94 5.32
CA MET A 388 25.69 22.63 4.89
C MET A 388 26.22 22.29 3.49
N ASP A 389 26.19 23.26 2.57
CA ASP A 389 26.74 23.12 1.22
C ASP A 389 27.35 24.45 0.70
N GLN A 390 28.29 24.36 -0.23
CA GLN A 390 28.87 25.50 -0.93
C GLN A 390 29.32 25.13 -2.35
N ILE A 391 28.77 25.85 -3.34
CA ILE A 391 29.08 25.71 -4.76
C ILE A 391 29.85 26.94 -5.26
N SER A 392 30.57 26.81 -6.40
CA SER A 392 31.23 27.96 -7.03
C SER A 392 31.51 27.74 -8.51
N TYR A 393 31.55 28.83 -9.30
CA TYR A 393 31.81 28.79 -10.74
C TYR A 393 32.61 30.00 -11.25
N GLU A 394 33.54 29.76 -12.19
CA GLU A 394 34.44 30.80 -12.71
C GLU A 394 33.80 31.72 -13.76
N SER A 395 32.81 31.21 -14.52
CA SER A 395 32.12 31.93 -15.62
C SER A 395 30.81 31.24 -15.99
N THR A 396 29.83 32.00 -16.49
CA THR A 396 28.50 31.51 -16.91
C THR A 396 28.37 31.32 -18.43
N GLU A 397 27.31 30.62 -18.86
CA GLU A 397 26.84 30.61 -20.24
C GLU A 397 25.40 31.21 -20.30
N GLU A 398 25.13 32.11 -21.24
CA GLU A 398 23.83 32.81 -21.36
C GLU A 398 22.72 31.82 -21.74
N GLY A 399 21.62 31.82 -20.98
CA GLY A 399 20.50 30.88 -21.14
C GLY A 399 20.73 29.49 -20.55
N MET A 400 21.85 29.27 -19.84
CA MET A 400 22.22 27.99 -19.22
C MET A 400 22.30 28.11 -17.70
N SER A 401 21.93 27.05 -16.99
CA SER A 401 22.13 26.88 -15.55
C SER A 401 23.38 26.06 -15.25
N TYR A 402 23.85 26.13 -14.01
CA TYR A 402 24.89 25.26 -13.47
C TYR A 402 24.19 24.27 -12.53
N SER A 403 24.28 22.97 -12.83
CA SER A 403 23.51 21.93 -12.16
C SER A 403 24.38 20.80 -11.62
N LEU A 404 24.02 20.27 -10.46
CA LEU A 404 24.48 19.00 -9.94
C LEU A 404 23.77 17.85 -10.67
N ILE A 405 24.44 17.29 -11.67
CA ILE A 405 23.89 16.22 -12.49
C ILE A 405 24.47 14.85 -12.13
N GLU A 406 23.66 13.79 -12.29
CA GLU A 406 24.13 12.41 -12.14
C GLU A 406 24.83 11.90 -13.42
N ILE A 407 25.96 11.21 -13.27
CA ILE A 407 26.67 10.54 -14.37
C ILE A 407 26.64 9.01 -14.21
N GLU A 408 25.95 8.31 -15.12
CA GLU A 408 26.08 6.87 -15.32
C GLU A 408 27.32 6.52 -16.16
N GLU A 409 28.38 5.97 -15.58
CA GLU A 409 29.55 5.48 -16.32
C GLU A 409 29.33 4.07 -16.90
N MET A 410 29.36 3.98 -18.24
CA MET A 410 29.08 2.79 -19.05
C MET A 410 30.36 2.09 -19.56
N ASN A 411 30.37 0.74 -19.52
CA ASN A 411 31.40 -0.11 -20.14
C ASN A 411 30.82 -1.43 -20.69
N SER A 412 31.49 -2.09 -21.64
CA SER A 412 30.89 -3.25 -22.34
C SER A 412 30.90 -4.59 -21.62
N GLU A 413 31.48 -4.70 -20.41
CA GLU A 413 31.23 -5.88 -19.57
C GLU A 413 29.78 -5.88 -19.01
N GLN A 414 29.12 -4.71 -19.03
CA GLN A 414 27.78 -4.46 -18.49
C GLN A 414 26.71 -4.33 -19.58
N ALA A 415 27.11 -4.23 -20.85
CA ALA A 415 26.25 -4.02 -22.02
C ALA A 415 25.38 -5.25 -22.39
N GLY A 416 24.45 -5.60 -21.51
CA GLY A 416 23.54 -6.74 -21.69
C GLY A 416 22.76 -7.18 -20.44
N LEU A 417 22.95 -6.55 -19.27
CA LEU A 417 22.22 -6.80 -18.03
C LEU A 417 21.77 -5.46 -17.45
N SER A 418 20.47 -5.25 -17.25
CA SER A 418 19.84 -3.93 -17.03
C SER A 418 20.25 -3.21 -15.75
N GLU A 419 20.63 -3.94 -14.70
CA GLU A 419 20.71 -3.42 -13.31
C GLU A 419 22.05 -3.75 -12.61
N LEU A 420 23.10 -4.15 -13.34
CA LEU A 420 24.35 -4.62 -12.74
C LEU A 420 25.62 -3.93 -13.28
N GLY A 421 25.85 -2.71 -12.78
CA GLY A 421 27.22 -2.22 -12.55
C GLY A 421 27.61 -0.85 -13.09
N ALA A 422 26.70 -0.09 -13.70
CA ALA A 422 26.99 1.30 -14.08
C ALA A 422 27.51 2.07 -12.86
N ARG A 423 28.63 2.78 -13.01
CA ARG A 423 29.18 3.57 -11.89
C ARG A 423 28.53 4.95 -11.92
N ILE A 424 27.59 5.15 -11.00
CA ILE A 424 26.95 6.42 -10.75
C ILE A 424 27.90 7.35 -9.97
N PHE A 425 27.96 8.64 -10.35
CA PHE A 425 28.56 9.72 -9.57
C PHE A 425 28.03 11.09 -10.02
N SER A 426 27.81 12.02 -9.09
CA SER A 426 27.35 13.37 -9.41
C SER A 426 28.51 14.30 -9.83
N THR A 427 28.22 15.33 -10.62
CA THR A 427 29.17 16.41 -10.97
C THR A 427 28.43 17.69 -11.35
N TRP A 428 29.06 18.85 -11.12
CA TRP A 428 28.57 20.13 -11.62
C TRP A 428 28.93 20.36 -13.10
N GLU A 429 27.95 20.67 -13.95
CA GLU A 429 28.09 20.99 -15.38
C GLU A 429 27.07 22.09 -15.79
N TRP A 430 27.29 22.74 -16.95
CA TRP A 430 26.33 23.72 -17.50
C TRP A 430 25.27 23.04 -18.36
N VAL A 431 23.98 23.26 -18.06
CA VAL A 431 22.83 22.56 -18.65
C VAL A 431 21.70 23.52 -19.04
N LEU A 432 20.65 23.00 -19.68
CA LEU A 432 19.41 23.77 -19.89
C LEU A 432 18.62 23.81 -18.58
N PRO A 433 18.08 24.98 -18.16
CA PRO A 433 17.49 25.12 -16.83
C PRO A 433 16.34 24.16 -16.51
N THR A 434 16.36 23.57 -15.32
CA THR A 434 15.39 22.56 -14.84
C THR A 434 14.65 22.96 -13.54
N PRO A 435 14.13 24.20 -13.40
CA PRO A 435 13.55 24.69 -12.13
C PRO A 435 12.31 23.89 -11.72
N GLY A 436 12.35 23.31 -10.52
CA GLY A 436 11.24 22.54 -9.95
C GLY A 436 11.12 21.12 -10.51
N GLU A 437 12.15 20.64 -11.21
CA GLU A 437 12.18 19.36 -11.93
C GLU A 437 13.52 18.65 -11.67
N ASN A 438 13.57 17.33 -11.90
CA ASN A 438 14.80 16.58 -11.64
C ASN A 438 15.93 16.94 -12.62
N ASN A 439 17.11 17.27 -12.06
CA ASN A 439 18.35 17.50 -12.79
C ASN A 439 18.70 16.34 -13.77
N PRO A 440 19.26 16.62 -14.95
CA PRO A 440 19.36 15.62 -16.03
C PRO A 440 20.50 14.60 -15.87
N THR A 441 20.17 13.31 -15.72
CA THR A 441 21.14 12.19 -15.71
C THR A 441 21.83 11.97 -17.06
N TRP A 442 23.16 11.91 -17.08
CA TRP A 442 23.99 11.73 -18.29
C TRP A 442 24.70 10.37 -18.32
N LYS A 443 24.81 9.76 -19.50
CA LYS A 443 25.44 8.44 -19.69
C LYS A 443 26.83 8.58 -20.32
N GLN A 444 27.89 8.44 -19.52
CA GLN A 444 29.30 8.59 -19.93
C GLN A 444 29.87 7.29 -20.51
N PHE A 445 30.41 7.34 -21.73
CA PHE A 445 31.04 6.20 -22.39
C PHE A 445 32.57 6.37 -22.47
N LYS A 446 33.34 5.40 -21.97
CA LYS A 446 34.81 5.43 -22.05
C LYS A 446 35.34 4.50 -23.14
N GLY A 447 36.06 5.06 -24.11
CA GLY A 447 36.75 4.29 -25.14
C GLY A 447 37.58 5.16 -26.08
N THR A 448 38.46 4.51 -26.84
CA THR A 448 39.21 5.16 -27.94
C THR A 448 38.33 5.23 -29.17
N VAL A 449 38.19 6.40 -29.81
CA VAL A 449 37.54 6.49 -31.13
C VAL A 449 38.35 5.68 -32.15
N VAL A 450 37.70 4.68 -32.75
CA VAL A 450 38.28 3.79 -33.79
C VAL A 450 37.69 4.03 -35.17
N ASP A 451 36.53 4.67 -35.28
CA ASP A 451 35.96 5.16 -36.53
C ASP A 451 35.08 6.40 -36.28
N PHE A 452 35.00 7.30 -37.26
CA PHE A 452 34.09 8.45 -37.27
C PHE A 452 33.83 8.92 -38.71
N ASP A 453 32.59 8.82 -39.18
CA ASP A 453 32.21 9.17 -40.56
C ASP A 453 31.46 10.51 -40.69
N GLY A 454 31.21 11.21 -39.56
CA GLY A 454 30.44 12.44 -39.47
C GLY A 454 28.97 12.25 -39.08
N LEU A 455 28.43 11.04 -39.24
CA LEU A 455 27.08 10.65 -38.84
C LEU A 455 27.09 9.56 -37.74
N TYR A 456 28.20 8.85 -37.56
CA TYR A 456 28.42 7.88 -36.48
C TYR A 456 29.85 7.99 -35.94
N VAL A 457 29.99 7.86 -34.62
CA VAL A 457 31.26 7.63 -33.93
C VAL A 457 31.29 6.18 -33.42
N THR A 458 32.43 5.49 -33.58
CA THR A 458 32.64 4.17 -32.97
C THR A 458 33.76 4.22 -31.94
N LEU A 459 33.42 3.91 -30.69
CA LEU A 459 34.33 3.82 -29.55
C LEU A 459 34.74 2.36 -29.30
N TYR A 460 36.02 2.10 -29.08
CA TYR A 460 36.54 0.84 -28.57
C TYR A 460 37.00 1.01 -27.12
N ASP A 461 36.34 0.34 -26.18
CA ASP A 461 36.61 0.45 -24.74
C ASP A 461 37.74 -0.47 -24.25
N GLY A 462 38.33 -1.26 -25.15
CA GLY A 462 39.31 -2.30 -24.83
C GLY A 462 38.73 -3.72 -24.91
N ILE A 463 37.40 -3.85 -25.01
CA ILE A 463 36.68 -5.13 -25.04
C ILE A 463 35.76 -5.22 -26.26
N SER A 464 34.97 -4.17 -26.55
CA SER A 464 34.04 -4.15 -27.70
C SER A 464 33.92 -2.78 -28.37
N ASN A 465 33.23 -2.75 -29.52
CA ASN A 465 32.98 -1.54 -30.30
C ASN A 465 31.54 -1.05 -30.07
N TRP A 466 31.41 0.18 -29.57
CA TRP A 466 30.15 0.92 -29.44
C TRP A 466 29.99 1.89 -30.61
N THR A 467 28.98 1.71 -31.46
CA THR A 467 28.66 2.68 -32.52
C THR A 467 27.48 3.55 -32.11
N LEU A 468 27.73 4.85 -31.99
CA LEU A 468 26.77 5.88 -31.58
C LEU A 468 26.55 6.85 -32.76
N GLN A 469 25.32 7.33 -32.97
CA GLN A 469 25.03 8.29 -34.06
C GLN A 469 25.36 9.73 -33.62
N THR A 470 25.72 10.61 -34.56
CA THR A 470 26.00 12.04 -34.35
C THR A 470 25.10 12.94 -35.19
N ALA A 471 24.89 14.18 -34.74
CA ALA A 471 23.93 15.12 -35.33
C ALA A 471 24.40 15.77 -36.65
N GLU A 472 23.47 16.12 -37.54
CA GLU A 472 23.79 16.75 -38.82
C GLU A 472 23.97 18.27 -38.74
N GLU A 473 25.04 18.77 -39.37
CA GLU A 473 25.29 20.17 -39.78
C GLU A 473 25.54 21.26 -38.71
N ASN A 474 26.33 20.97 -37.67
CA ASN A 474 27.36 21.92 -37.20
C ASN A 474 28.52 21.23 -36.44
N THR A 475 29.71 21.83 -36.39
CA THR A 475 30.95 21.13 -35.96
C THR A 475 31.49 21.48 -34.57
N ASP A 476 30.84 22.37 -33.83
CA ASP A 476 31.25 22.75 -32.47
C ASP A 476 30.25 22.28 -31.38
N GLU A 477 29.00 21.98 -31.74
CA GLU A 477 27.97 21.42 -30.84
C GLU A 477 27.13 20.35 -31.59
N LEU A 478 26.99 19.15 -31.01
CA LEU A 478 26.46 17.95 -31.69
C LEU A 478 25.33 17.30 -30.89
N PHE A 479 24.10 17.63 -31.30
CA PHE A 479 22.86 17.57 -30.51
C PHE A 479 21.99 16.30 -30.76
N PHE A 480 21.65 15.41 -29.79
CA PHE A 480 20.80 14.19 -30.02
C PHE A 480 19.88 13.65 -28.88
N GLN A 481 18.59 13.40 -29.19
CA GLN A 481 17.57 12.64 -28.42
C GLN A 481 16.88 11.54 -29.28
N PRO A 482 16.19 10.53 -28.70
CA PRO A 482 15.47 9.47 -29.42
C PRO A 482 14.11 9.86 -30.06
N GLY A 483 14.04 10.87 -30.94
CA GLY A 483 12.72 11.31 -31.45
C GLY A 483 12.66 12.21 -32.70
N ASN A 484 13.73 12.37 -33.47
CA ASN A 484 13.81 13.33 -34.60
C ASN A 484 13.61 14.82 -34.23
N LYS A 485 13.70 15.19 -32.95
CA LYS A 485 14.44 16.39 -32.53
C LYS A 485 15.16 16.14 -31.20
N VAL A 486 16.14 16.99 -30.90
CA VAL A 486 17.48 16.47 -30.57
C VAL A 486 18.39 17.50 -29.87
N LEU A 487 19.06 17.16 -28.75
CA LEU A 487 20.04 18.00 -28.01
C LEU A 487 21.09 17.16 -27.22
N ALA A 488 22.37 17.59 -27.21
CA ALA A 488 23.56 17.01 -26.54
C ALA A 488 24.83 17.86 -26.84
N ARG A 489 25.91 17.72 -26.07
CA ARG A 489 27.24 18.35 -26.29
C ARG A 489 28.36 17.30 -26.16
N VAL A 490 29.52 17.54 -26.79
CA VAL A 490 30.71 16.66 -26.70
C VAL A 490 31.94 17.50 -26.36
N SER A 491 32.36 17.47 -25.10
CA SER A 491 33.62 18.08 -24.67
C SER A 491 34.77 17.08 -24.76
N ILE A 492 35.96 17.57 -25.16
CA ILE A 492 37.19 16.78 -25.27
C ILE A 492 38.17 17.26 -24.19
N GLN A 493 38.38 16.44 -23.16
CA GLN A 493 39.50 16.59 -22.22
C GLN A 493 40.23 15.25 -22.06
N ASN A 494 41.55 15.27 -22.18
CA ASN A 494 42.44 14.13 -21.87
C ASN A 494 42.03 12.80 -22.54
N ASP A 495 41.65 12.86 -23.83
CA ASP A 495 41.14 11.74 -24.65
C ASP A 495 39.84 11.08 -24.14
N ILE A 496 39.13 11.72 -23.19
CA ILE A 496 37.78 11.33 -22.75
C ILE A 496 36.74 12.12 -23.57
N TYR A 497 35.73 11.41 -24.07
CA TYR A 497 34.56 11.97 -24.74
C TYR A 497 33.39 11.93 -23.75
N ARG A 498 32.90 13.11 -23.32
CA ARG A 498 31.62 13.19 -22.59
C ARG A 498 30.47 13.22 -23.59
N ILE A 499 29.35 12.59 -23.24
CA ILE A 499 28.10 12.58 -24.03
C ILE A 499 26.97 12.87 -23.05
N GLN A 500 26.12 13.84 -23.39
CA GLN A 500 25.13 14.46 -22.49
C GLN A 500 23.70 14.05 -22.90
N TYR A 501 22.80 13.95 -21.93
CA TYR A 501 21.42 13.47 -22.11
C TYR A 501 20.45 14.25 -21.20
N SER A 502 19.13 14.16 -21.41
CA SER A 502 18.10 14.69 -20.49
C SER A 502 16.75 14.04 -20.85
N GLU A 503 15.89 13.80 -19.85
CA GLU A 503 14.63 13.06 -20.00
C GLU A 503 13.38 13.96 -20.08
N LEU A 504 13.47 15.24 -19.71
CA LEU A 504 12.34 16.17 -19.61
C LEU A 504 11.76 16.58 -20.97
N LEU A 505 10.74 15.86 -21.47
CA LEU A 505 9.79 16.35 -22.49
C LEU A 505 8.48 15.52 -22.69
N GLU A 506 7.98 14.84 -21.66
CA GLU A 506 6.75 14.00 -21.70
C GLU A 506 5.42 14.80 -21.68
N SER A 507 5.16 15.70 -22.64
CA SER A 507 3.92 16.52 -22.61
C SER A 507 3.21 16.84 -23.95
N PHE A 508 3.17 15.92 -24.93
CA PHE A 508 2.21 16.08 -26.06
C PHE A 508 1.67 14.80 -26.75
N VAL A 509 1.08 13.87 -26.00
CA VAL A 509 0.42 12.68 -26.58
C VAL A 509 -1.10 12.86 -26.74
N SER A 510 -1.56 13.17 -27.97
CA SER A 510 -2.57 12.32 -28.66
C SER A 510 -3.06 12.87 -30.02
N LYS A 511 -2.71 12.17 -31.11
CA LYS A 511 -3.70 11.40 -31.89
C LYS A 511 -3.06 10.59 -33.02
N THR A 512 -3.34 9.29 -33.01
CA THR A 512 -2.99 8.36 -34.09
C THR A 512 -3.81 8.66 -35.35
N SER A 513 -3.11 8.95 -36.46
CA SER A 513 -3.71 9.03 -37.80
C SER A 513 -2.69 8.63 -38.86
N HIS A 514 -2.55 7.33 -39.10
CA HIS A 514 -1.77 6.80 -40.23
C HIS A 514 -2.28 7.38 -41.57
N LYS A 515 -1.46 8.23 -42.22
CA LYS A 515 -1.67 8.67 -43.61
C LYS A 515 -0.36 8.56 -44.39
N ILE A 516 -0.13 7.37 -44.97
CA ILE A 516 0.89 7.19 -46.01
C ILE A 516 0.56 8.16 -47.17
N PRO A 517 1.48 9.04 -47.58
CA PRO A 517 1.22 9.98 -48.65
C PRO A 517 1.04 9.25 -49.99
N TYR A 518 -0.11 9.48 -50.64
CA TYR A 518 -0.60 8.77 -51.83
C TYR A 518 0.41 8.72 -53.00
N ASN A 519 1.38 9.65 -53.03
CA ASN A 519 2.43 9.73 -54.04
C ASN A 519 3.44 8.56 -53.98
N TRP A 520 3.70 7.98 -52.80
CA TRP A 520 4.65 6.86 -52.67
C TRP A 520 4.13 5.57 -53.33
N ILE A 521 2.82 5.34 -53.28
CA ILE A 521 2.17 4.19 -53.94
C ILE A 521 2.31 4.30 -55.47
N LEU A 522 2.18 5.50 -56.03
CA LEU A 522 2.32 5.73 -57.47
C LEU A 522 3.74 5.46 -57.99
N ILE A 523 4.78 5.84 -57.24
CA ILE A 523 6.18 5.63 -57.64
C ILE A 523 6.50 4.13 -57.78
N GLY A 524 6.02 3.28 -56.87
CA GLY A 524 6.17 1.82 -56.96
C GLY A 524 5.49 1.20 -58.20
N CYS A 525 4.31 1.71 -58.58
CA CYS A 525 3.59 1.26 -59.77
C CYS A 525 4.29 1.63 -61.10
N PHE A 526 4.96 2.79 -61.16
CA PHE A 526 5.73 3.19 -62.34
C PHE A 526 7.07 2.45 -62.46
N ALA A 527 7.77 2.19 -61.35
CA ALA A 527 9.02 1.44 -61.38
C ALA A 527 8.84 0.00 -61.90
N SER A 528 7.81 -0.70 -61.41
CA SER A 528 7.50 -2.08 -61.80
C SER A 528 7.05 -2.20 -63.26
N THR A 529 6.25 -1.27 -63.77
CA THR A 529 5.84 -1.26 -65.19
C THR A 529 6.97 -0.91 -66.14
N TYR A 530 7.87 0.01 -65.77
CA TYR A 530 9.08 0.32 -66.56
C TYR A 530 10.03 -0.89 -66.67
N PHE A 531 10.28 -1.59 -65.55
CA PHE A 531 11.15 -2.77 -65.53
C PHE A 531 10.57 -3.92 -66.37
N GLY A 532 9.25 -4.14 -66.31
CA GLY A 532 8.55 -5.10 -67.17
C GLY A 532 8.62 -4.76 -68.66
N TYR A 533 8.54 -3.48 -69.02
CA TYR A 533 8.60 -3.02 -70.41
C TYR A 533 9.98 -3.23 -71.06
N GLU A 534 11.08 -2.92 -70.35
CA GLU A 534 12.42 -3.17 -70.87
C GLU A 534 12.75 -4.68 -70.95
N MET A 535 12.24 -5.49 -70.01
CA MET A 535 12.31 -6.96 -70.12
C MET A 535 11.55 -7.48 -71.34
N TYR A 536 10.36 -6.96 -71.65
CA TYR A 536 9.60 -7.31 -72.85
C TYR A 536 10.33 -6.92 -74.15
N LYS A 537 10.91 -5.72 -74.23
CA LYS A 537 11.79 -5.30 -75.34
C LYS A 537 12.95 -6.29 -75.54
N LYS A 538 13.62 -6.68 -74.46
CA LYS A 538 14.79 -7.57 -74.47
C LYS A 538 14.44 -8.96 -75.01
N TYR A 539 13.27 -9.51 -74.64
CA TYR A 539 12.77 -10.77 -75.20
C TYR A 539 12.32 -10.66 -76.66
N LYS A 540 11.62 -9.59 -77.03
CA LYS A 540 11.09 -9.39 -78.39
C LYS A 540 12.18 -9.16 -79.45
N LYS A 541 13.36 -8.66 -79.05
CA LYS A 541 14.50 -8.46 -79.96
C LYS A 541 15.25 -9.76 -80.31
N ASN A 542 15.13 -10.80 -79.49
CA ASN A 542 15.85 -12.07 -79.65
C ASN A 542 14.98 -13.20 -80.26
N SER A 543 13.74 -12.91 -80.66
CA SER A 543 12.75 -13.89 -81.17
C SER A 543 12.49 -13.76 -82.68
N VAL A 544 13.56 -13.60 -83.46
CA VAL A 544 13.50 -13.62 -84.94
C VAL A 544 13.57 -15.06 -85.43
N LEU A 545 12.40 -15.66 -85.71
CA LEU A 545 12.31 -16.95 -86.41
C LEU A 545 12.56 -16.76 -87.92
N PRO A 546 13.52 -17.47 -88.54
CA PRO A 546 13.60 -17.55 -90.00
C PRO A 546 12.43 -18.41 -90.52
N SER A 547 11.53 -17.79 -91.29
CA SER A 547 10.40 -18.46 -91.94
C SER A 547 10.85 -19.38 -93.06
N ASN A 548 10.44 -20.65 -93.03
CA ASN A 548 10.75 -21.62 -94.08
C ASN A 548 9.45 -22.05 -94.81
N PRO A 549 9.33 -21.88 -96.15
CA PRO A 549 8.11 -22.20 -96.88
C PRO A 549 7.98 -23.70 -97.22
N LEU A 550 6.73 -24.16 -97.31
CA LEU A 550 6.29 -25.46 -97.81
C LEU A 550 5.66 -25.29 -99.21
N PRO A 551 5.36 -26.36 -99.97
CA PRO A 551 6.14 -27.59 -100.18
C PRO A 551 6.16 -28.02 -101.68
N SER A 552 6.85 -29.13 -101.99
CA SER A 552 6.47 -30.06 -103.07
C SER A 552 7.03 -31.45 -102.82
#